data_AF-A0A316VLQ8-F1
#
_entry.id   AF-A0A316VLQ8-F1
#
_cell.length_a   1.000
_cell.length_b   1.000
_cell.length_c   1.000
_cell.angle_alpha   90.00
_cell.angle_beta   90.00
_cell.angle_gamma   90.00
#
_symmetry.space_group_name_H-M   'P 1'
#
loop_
_entity.id
_entity.type
_entity.pdbx_description
1 polymer ?
#
loop_
_entity_poly.entity_id
_entity_poly.type
_entity_poly.pdbx_seq_one_letter_code
_entity_poly.pdbx_strand_id
1 'polypeptide(L)'
;MNEISPEELPDCTRALLDVLDPEEDLRLYAQIEAGIRDTESQRKQEVHEIQSHVKVLSQTLSQLRATSTRDSAGWKSNTEHDDEMEKLQSQNFDLVKRINDQEARLRILEADVAALEKEVASIDEDDVESQEEMDKDAIAVGLFRKMGFVPCYLKADGTEVKDTFQSLMVRSEAKNRSTEFDVDDEKMRTRGITPYILANQLWLASE
;
A
#
# COMPACT_ATOMS: atom_id res chain seq x y z
N MET A 1 47.04 -1.96 77.80
CA MET A 1 46.90 -0.58 78.29
C MET A 1 48.30 -0.17 78.72
N ASN A 2 48.95 0.72 77.98
CA ASN A 2 50.28 1.21 78.33
C ASN A 2 50.11 2.17 79.51
N GLU A 3 50.73 1.84 80.66
CA GLU A 3 50.83 2.74 81.79
C GLU A 3 51.83 3.85 81.43
N ILE A 4 51.33 5.09 81.34
CA ILE A 4 52.16 6.27 81.05
C ILE A 4 53.01 6.55 82.29
N SER A 5 54.33 6.64 82.11
CA SER A 5 55.26 6.96 83.20
C SER A 5 55.01 8.38 83.73
N PRO A 6 55.08 8.64 85.05
CA PRO A 6 54.83 9.97 85.62
C PRO A 6 55.78 11.07 85.11
N GLU A 7 56.93 10.69 84.52
CA GLU A 7 57.88 11.61 83.89
C GLU A 7 57.47 12.05 82.47
N GLU A 8 56.66 11.26 81.75
CA GLU A 8 56.17 11.56 80.40
C GLU A 8 54.84 12.34 80.42
N LEU A 9 54.18 12.37 81.57
CA LEU A 9 52.91 13.06 81.79
C LEU A 9 52.95 14.57 81.43
N PRO A 10 53.99 15.35 81.81
CA PRO A 10 54.03 16.79 81.50
C PRO A 10 54.10 17.05 79.99
N ASP A 11 54.85 16.22 79.26
CA ASP A 11 55.04 16.38 77.82
C ASP A 11 53.80 15.93 77.06
N CYS A 12 53.12 14.87 77.52
CA CYS A 12 51.78 14.53 77.02
C CYS A 12 50.76 15.65 77.30
N THR A 13 50.77 16.28 78.48
CA THR A 13 49.84 17.38 78.77
C THR A 13 50.11 18.62 77.91
N ARG A 14 51.38 18.93 77.61
CA ARG A 14 51.74 20.03 76.71
C ARG A 14 51.35 19.73 75.27
N ALA A 15 51.63 18.53 74.79
CA ALA A 15 51.21 18.09 73.45
C ALA A 15 49.68 18.13 73.28
N LEU A 16 48.93 17.77 74.33
CA LEU A 16 47.47 17.91 74.33
C LEU A 16 47.03 19.38 74.35
N LEU A 17 47.72 20.25 75.10
CA LEU A 17 47.42 21.68 75.12
C LEU A 17 47.67 22.36 73.76
N ASP A 18 48.73 21.97 73.06
CA ASP A 18 49.07 22.52 71.74
C ASP A 18 48.11 22.06 70.64
N VAL A 19 47.43 20.92 70.83
CA VAL A 19 46.41 20.41 69.90
C VAL A 19 45.03 21.00 70.19
N LEU A 20 44.78 21.44 71.43
CA LEU A 20 43.50 22.01 71.86
C LEU A 20 43.53 23.54 71.67
N ASP A 21 43.10 24.02 70.51
CA ASP A 21 42.80 25.44 70.30
C ASP A 21 41.29 25.72 70.53
N PRO A 22 40.91 26.22 71.71
CA PRO A 22 39.51 26.48 72.03
C PRO A 22 38.91 27.59 71.16
N GLU A 23 39.72 28.50 70.59
CA GLU A 23 39.22 29.56 69.72
C GLU A 23 38.81 29.00 68.35
N GLU A 24 39.60 28.08 67.80
CA GLU A 24 39.27 27.37 66.57
C GLU A 24 38.01 26.51 66.72
N ASP A 25 37.92 25.76 67.83
CA ASP A 25 36.74 24.96 68.15
C ASP A 25 35.49 25.84 68.30
N LEU A 26 35.58 26.96 69.02
CA LEU A 26 34.46 27.92 69.15
C LEU A 26 34.04 28.50 67.80
N ARG A 27 35.00 28.78 66.90
CA ARG A 27 34.71 29.25 65.54
C ARG A 27 33.99 28.17 64.73
N LEU A 28 34.43 26.92 64.86
CA LEU A 28 33.79 25.77 64.21
C LEU A 28 32.36 25.57 64.74
N TYR A 29 32.15 25.66 66.06
CA TYR A 29 30.81 25.60 66.66
C TYR A 29 29.90 26.72 66.15
N ALA A 30 30.40 27.96 66.08
CA ALA A 30 29.63 29.08 65.54
C ALA A 30 29.27 28.87 64.06
N GLN A 31 30.18 28.29 63.27
CA GLN A 31 29.93 27.95 61.87
C GLN A 31 28.89 26.83 61.73
N ILE A 32 28.99 25.78 62.55
CA ILE A 32 28.02 24.68 62.59
C ILE A 32 26.64 25.23 63.00
N GLU A 33 26.58 26.07 64.03
CA GLU A 33 25.31 26.67 64.48
C GLU A 33 24.69 27.56 63.40
N ALA A 34 25.51 28.36 62.69
CA ALA A 34 25.03 29.13 61.55
C ALA A 34 24.49 28.22 60.43
N GLY A 35 25.17 27.12 60.12
CA GLY A 35 24.71 26.13 59.14
C GLY A 35 23.42 25.42 59.56
N ILE A 36 23.27 25.08 60.84
CA ILE A 36 22.03 24.50 61.38
C ILE A 36 20.88 25.51 61.25
N ARG A 37 21.10 26.78 61.61
CA ARG A 37 20.06 27.81 61.49
C ARG A 37 19.63 28.04 60.04
N ASP A 38 20.59 28.06 59.11
CA ASP A 38 20.29 28.23 57.68
C ASP A 38 19.51 27.04 57.12
N THR A 39 19.94 25.81 57.41
CA THR A 39 19.22 24.60 56.98
C THR A 39 17.82 24.48 57.62
N GLU A 40 17.65 24.87 58.88
CA GLU A 40 16.33 24.94 59.50
C GLU A 40 15.42 25.98 58.84
N SER A 41 15.98 27.12 58.45
CA SER A 41 15.25 28.17 57.73
C SER A 41 14.79 27.67 56.35
N GLN A 42 15.71 27.06 55.59
CA GLN A 42 15.40 26.46 54.28
C GLN A 42 14.33 25.37 54.41
N ARG A 43 14.46 24.46 55.38
CA ARG A 43 13.46 23.41 55.61
C ARG A 43 12.09 23.97 55.96
N LYS A 44 12.02 25.04 56.76
CA LYS A 44 10.75 25.70 57.08
C LYS A 44 10.12 26.34 55.85
N GLN A 45 10.92 26.94 54.98
CA GLN A 45 10.44 27.52 53.73
C GLN A 45 9.91 26.43 52.78
N GLU A 46 10.66 25.34 52.58
CA GLU A 46 10.22 24.21 51.74
C GLU A 46 8.93 23.58 52.26
N VAL A 47 8.81 23.34 53.56
CA VAL A 47 7.57 22.82 54.15
C VAL A 47 6.41 23.78 53.93
N HIS A 48 6.64 25.09 54.05
CA HIS A 48 5.61 26.09 53.78
C HIS A 48 5.17 26.08 52.31
N GLU A 49 6.12 26.02 51.38
CA GLU A 49 5.86 25.95 49.94
C GLU A 49 5.08 24.68 49.59
N ILE A 50 5.50 23.51 50.08
CA ILE A 50 4.80 22.24 49.88
C ILE A 50 3.37 22.31 50.46
N GLN A 51 3.20 22.83 51.68
CA GLN A 51 1.87 22.99 52.28
C GLN A 51 0.98 23.92 51.46
N SER A 52 1.55 24.99 50.90
CA SER A 52 0.84 25.91 50.01
C SER A 52 0.41 25.21 48.72
N HIS A 53 1.27 24.41 48.10
CA HIS A 53 0.97 23.63 46.92
C HIS A 53 -0.12 22.58 47.18
N VAL A 54 -0.03 21.84 48.29
CA VAL A 54 -1.06 20.88 48.70
C VAL A 54 -2.40 21.58 48.91
N LYS A 55 -2.41 22.76 49.52
CA LYS A 55 -3.63 23.54 49.72
C LYS A 55 -4.23 23.99 48.39
N VAL A 56 -3.43 24.53 47.47
CA VAL A 56 -3.90 24.93 46.13
C VAL A 56 -4.44 23.73 45.37
N LEU A 57 -3.73 22.60 45.34
CA LEU A 57 -4.19 21.37 44.69
C LEU A 57 -5.48 20.83 45.32
N SER A 58 -5.63 20.91 46.64
CA SER A 58 -6.86 20.50 47.31
C SER A 58 -8.04 21.39 46.93
N GLN A 59 -7.81 22.70 46.79
CA GLN A 59 -8.83 23.65 46.37
C GLN A 59 -9.21 23.46 44.90
N THR A 60 -8.24 23.25 44.01
CA THR A 60 -8.52 22.95 42.61
C THR A 60 -9.28 21.63 42.48
N LEU A 61 -8.89 20.57 43.20
CA LEU A 61 -9.62 19.30 43.23
C LEU A 61 -11.06 19.51 43.73
N SER A 62 -11.25 20.27 44.80
CA SER A 62 -12.60 20.60 45.30
C SER A 62 -13.42 21.41 44.30
N GLN A 63 -12.81 22.36 43.58
CA GLN A 63 -13.48 23.12 42.53
C GLN A 63 -13.84 22.24 41.34
N LEU A 64 -12.91 21.40 40.88
CA LEU A 64 -13.13 20.40 39.83
C LEU A 64 -14.23 19.42 40.20
N ARG A 65 -14.32 18.98 41.45
CA ARG A 65 -15.45 18.16 41.95
C ARG A 65 -16.77 18.93 41.89
N ALA A 66 -16.77 20.20 42.28
CA ALA A 66 -17.98 21.03 42.26
C ALA A 66 -18.45 21.41 40.84
N THR A 67 -17.51 21.59 39.89
CA THR A 67 -17.81 21.96 38.50
C THR A 67 -17.96 20.76 37.58
N SER A 68 -17.46 19.59 37.98
CA SER A 68 -17.70 18.33 37.29
C SER A 68 -19.15 17.91 37.52
N THR A 69 -19.97 18.05 36.48
CA THR A 69 -21.33 17.52 36.40
C THR A 69 -21.40 16.00 36.64
N ARG A 70 -20.26 15.30 36.61
CA ARG A 70 -20.14 13.86 36.84
C ARG A 70 -20.33 13.44 38.30
N ASP A 71 -20.03 14.31 39.27
CA ASP A 71 -20.20 14.02 40.71
C ASP A 71 -21.56 14.51 41.26
N SER A 72 -22.25 15.41 40.56
CA SER A 72 -23.59 15.90 40.97
C SER A 72 -24.69 14.83 40.84
N ALA A 73 -24.42 13.76 40.10
CA ALA A 73 -25.20 12.54 40.09
C ALA A 73 -24.29 11.42 40.58
N GLY A 74 -24.56 10.87 41.77
CA GLY A 74 -23.86 9.70 42.30
C GLY A 74 -24.19 8.45 41.49
N TRP A 75 -23.74 8.40 40.23
CA TRP A 75 -24.29 7.48 39.24
C TRP A 75 -23.42 6.25 38.94
N LYS A 76 -22.18 6.16 39.44
CA LYS A 76 -21.37 4.92 39.43
C LYS A 76 -20.40 4.85 40.60
N SER A 77 -20.28 3.68 41.23
CA SER A 77 -19.20 3.39 42.19
C SER A 77 -17.83 3.51 41.50
N ASN A 78 -16.76 3.87 42.23
CA ASN A 78 -15.41 3.95 41.66
C ASN A 78 -15.00 2.63 40.99
N THR A 79 -15.45 1.50 41.53
CA THR A 79 -15.25 0.16 40.95
C THR A 79 -15.95 -0.01 39.61
N GLU A 80 -17.20 0.44 39.49
CA GLU A 80 -17.98 0.34 38.24
C GLU A 80 -17.42 1.24 37.14
N HIS A 81 -16.82 2.38 37.52
CA HIS A 81 -16.10 3.24 36.61
C HIS A 81 -14.82 2.58 36.08
N ASP A 82 -14.05 1.93 36.95
CA ASP A 82 -12.81 1.25 36.57
C ASP A 82 -13.11 0.07 35.63
N ASP A 83 -14.15 -0.72 35.92
CA ASP A 83 -14.63 -1.80 35.05
C ASP A 83 -15.09 -1.28 33.67
N GLU A 84 -15.79 -0.14 33.64
CA GLU A 84 -16.21 0.49 32.38
C GLU A 84 -15.01 1.04 31.58
N MET A 85 -14.03 1.61 32.26
CA MET A 85 -12.79 2.09 31.63
C MET A 85 -11.99 0.94 31.03
N GLU A 86 -11.85 -0.19 31.71
CA GLU A 86 -11.17 -1.39 31.18
C GLU A 86 -11.91 -1.95 29.96
N LYS A 87 -13.24 -2.00 30.02
CA LYS A 87 -14.08 -2.40 28.88
C LYS A 87 -13.87 -1.48 27.68
N LEU A 88 -13.88 -0.17 27.89
CA LEU A 88 -13.65 0.82 26.83
C LEU A 88 -12.23 0.72 26.26
N GLN A 89 -11.23 0.44 27.09
CA GLN A 89 -9.85 0.22 26.63
C GLN A 89 -9.74 -1.04 25.75
N SER A 90 -10.39 -2.13 26.14
CA SER A 90 -10.42 -3.36 25.34
C SER A 90 -11.13 -3.14 24.01
N GLN A 91 -12.26 -2.42 24.01
CA GLN A 91 -12.95 -2.04 22.78
C GLN A 91 -12.09 -1.13 21.89
N ASN A 92 -11.37 -0.17 22.48
CA ASN A 92 -10.48 0.70 21.73
C ASN A 92 -9.36 -0.10 21.06
N PHE A 93 -8.73 -1.03 21.80
CA PHE A 93 -7.72 -1.93 21.25
C PHE A 93 -8.26 -2.78 20.09
N ASP A 94 -9.45 -3.36 20.23
CA ASP A 94 -10.10 -4.13 19.17
C ASP A 94 -10.40 -3.28 17.93
N LEU A 95 -10.84 -2.04 18.12
CA LEU A 95 -11.10 -1.11 17.03
C LEU A 95 -9.81 -0.74 16.30
N VAL A 96 -8.74 -0.40 17.01
CA VAL A 96 -7.44 -0.11 16.42
C VAL A 96 -6.91 -1.31 15.63
N LYS A 97 -7.04 -2.53 16.18
CA LYS A 97 -6.67 -3.74 15.48
C LYS A 97 -7.49 -3.93 14.19
N ARG A 98 -8.81 -3.76 14.25
CA ARG A 98 -9.68 -3.85 13.06
C ARG A 98 -9.33 -2.80 12.01
N ILE A 99 -9.03 -1.58 12.42
CA ILE A 99 -8.59 -0.51 11.52
C ILE A 99 -7.31 -0.93 10.81
N ASN A 100 -6.30 -1.40 11.54
CA ASN A 100 -5.05 -1.87 10.95
C ASN A 100 -5.27 -3.05 9.98
N ASP A 101 -6.13 -4.00 10.33
CA ASP A 101 -6.47 -5.14 9.46
C ASP A 101 -7.18 -4.66 8.17
N GLN A 102 -8.06 -3.65 8.27
CA GLN A 102 -8.75 -3.06 7.13
C GLN A 102 -7.81 -2.24 6.24
N GLU A 103 -6.91 -1.44 6.83
CA GLU A 103 -5.89 -0.70 6.10
C GLU A 103 -4.93 -1.63 5.36
N ALA A 104 -4.53 -2.75 5.97
CA ALA A 104 -3.71 -3.76 5.30
C ALA A 104 -4.42 -4.36 4.09
N ARG A 105 -5.72 -4.65 4.21
CA ARG A 105 -6.53 -5.15 3.08
C ARG A 105 -6.69 -4.10 1.97
N LEU A 106 -6.91 -2.84 2.34
CA LEU A 106 -6.99 -1.74 1.38
C LEU A 106 -5.69 -1.59 0.59
N ARG A 107 -4.53 -1.66 1.23
CA ARG A 107 -3.23 -1.59 0.54
C ARG A 107 -3.04 -2.71 -0.48
N ILE A 108 -3.52 -3.92 -0.19
CA ILE A 108 -3.48 -5.04 -1.14
C ILE A 108 -4.38 -4.75 -2.34
N LEU A 109 -5.62 -4.33 -2.09
CA LEU A 109 -6.57 -3.97 -3.15
C LEU A 109 -6.06 -2.82 -4.02
N GLU A 110 -5.46 -1.79 -3.43
CA GLU A 110 -4.85 -0.67 -4.16
C GLU A 110 -3.69 -1.13 -5.05
N ALA A 111 -2.85 -2.06 -4.56
CA ALA A 111 -1.77 -2.64 -5.36
C ALA A 111 -2.31 -3.49 -6.53
N ASP A 112 -3.36 -4.28 -6.29
CA ASP A 112 -4.02 -5.09 -7.32
C ASP A 112 -4.67 -4.20 -8.39
N VAL A 113 -5.36 -3.12 -7.99
CA VAL A 113 -5.94 -2.15 -8.92
C VAL A 113 -4.85 -1.51 -9.78
N ALA A 114 -3.76 -1.05 -9.17
CA ALA A 114 -2.64 -0.46 -9.92
C ALA A 114 -1.98 -1.47 -10.89
N ALA A 115 -1.92 -2.75 -10.53
CA ALA A 115 -1.42 -3.81 -11.40
C ALA A 115 -2.36 -4.05 -12.59
N LEU A 116 -3.67 -4.12 -12.35
CA LEU A 116 -4.68 -4.30 -13.39
C LEU A 116 -4.78 -3.09 -14.32
N GLU A 117 -4.69 -1.86 -13.80
CA GLU A 117 -4.64 -0.65 -14.63
C GLU A 117 -3.42 -0.66 -15.56
N LYS A 118 -2.28 -1.15 -15.07
CA LYS A 118 -1.09 -1.31 -15.91
C LYS A 118 -1.26 -2.40 -16.98
N GLU A 119 -1.90 -3.52 -16.64
CA GLU A 119 -2.20 -4.59 -17.60
C GLU A 119 -3.15 -4.10 -18.70
N VAL A 120 -4.21 -3.38 -18.34
CA VAL A 120 -5.13 -2.76 -19.31
C VAL A 120 -4.39 -1.79 -20.21
N ALA A 121 -3.57 -0.90 -19.64
CA ALA A 121 -2.76 0.03 -20.44
C ALA A 121 -1.81 -0.71 -21.41
N SER A 122 -1.22 -1.84 -20.99
CA SER A 122 -0.39 -2.67 -21.86
C SER A 122 -1.20 -3.27 -23.01
N ILE A 123 -2.42 -3.74 -22.75
CA ILE A 123 -3.30 -4.31 -23.77
C ILE A 123 -3.78 -3.22 -24.74
N ASP A 124 -4.08 -2.03 -24.25
CA ASP A 124 -4.50 -0.90 -25.09
C ASP A 124 -3.35 -0.36 -25.97
N GLU A 125 -2.10 -0.46 -25.50
CA GLU A 125 -0.89 -0.15 -26.30
C GLU A 125 -0.61 -1.21 -27.37
N ASP A 126 -0.96 -2.48 -27.12
CA ASP A 126 -0.83 -3.59 -28.05
C ASP A 126 -1.90 -3.50 -29.16
N ASP A 127 -1.65 -2.66 -30.17
CA ASP A 127 -2.48 -2.54 -31.37
C ASP A 127 -2.42 -3.82 -32.23
N VAL A 128 -3.36 -4.72 -32.00
CA VAL A 128 -3.50 -6.00 -32.70
C VAL A 128 -3.74 -5.81 -34.21
N GLU A 129 -4.30 -4.67 -34.64
CA GLU A 129 -4.52 -4.38 -36.06
C GLU A 129 -3.20 -4.08 -36.80
N SER A 130 -2.15 -3.71 -36.06
CA SER A 130 -0.81 -3.47 -36.62
C SER A 130 0.07 -4.73 -36.72
N GLN A 131 -0.24 -5.79 -35.96
CA GLN A 131 0.59 -6.99 -35.87
C GLN A 131 0.32 -8.04 -36.95
N GLU A 132 -0.90 -8.11 -37.48
CA GLU A 132 -1.24 -9.01 -38.58
C GLU A 132 -1.75 -8.20 -39.77
N GLU A 133 -0.89 -8.04 -40.78
CA GLU A 133 -1.32 -7.63 -42.11
C GLU A 133 -2.23 -8.74 -42.65
N MET A 134 -3.54 -8.67 -42.32
CA MET A 134 -4.53 -9.64 -42.77
C MET A 134 -4.38 -9.81 -44.28
N ASP A 135 -4.05 -11.03 -44.71
CA ASP A 135 -3.85 -11.36 -46.13
C ASP A 135 -5.18 -11.15 -46.87
N LYS A 136 -5.32 -9.96 -47.46
CA LYS A 136 -6.51 -9.51 -48.17
C LYS A 136 -6.85 -10.47 -49.31
N ASP A 137 -5.84 -11.11 -49.90
CA ASP A 137 -6.01 -12.06 -50.98
C ASP A 137 -6.59 -13.38 -50.45
N ALA A 138 -6.13 -13.87 -49.29
CA ALA A 138 -6.72 -15.04 -48.65
C ALA A 138 -8.21 -14.85 -48.30
N ILE A 139 -8.59 -13.65 -47.83
CA ILE A 139 -9.98 -13.30 -47.52
C ILE A 139 -10.82 -13.20 -48.79
N ALA A 140 -10.31 -12.53 -49.82
CA ALA A 140 -10.98 -12.41 -51.11
C ALA A 140 -11.20 -13.80 -51.74
N VAL A 141 -10.19 -14.67 -51.75
CA VAL A 141 -10.30 -16.05 -52.24
C VAL A 141 -11.34 -16.84 -51.44
N GLY A 142 -11.36 -16.70 -50.11
CA GLY A 142 -12.37 -17.32 -49.26
C GLY A 142 -13.79 -16.86 -49.57
N LEU A 143 -13.98 -15.56 -49.85
CA LEU A 143 -15.27 -14.99 -50.22
C LEU A 143 -15.74 -15.50 -51.59
N PHE A 144 -14.89 -15.47 -52.61
CA PHE A 144 -15.23 -15.97 -53.95
C PHE A 144 -15.56 -17.46 -53.94
N ARG A 145 -14.85 -18.26 -53.14
CA ARG A 145 -15.16 -19.69 -52.98
C ARG A 145 -16.52 -19.93 -52.33
N LYS A 146 -16.90 -19.11 -51.34
CA LYS A 146 -18.24 -19.16 -50.72
C LYS A 146 -19.35 -18.73 -51.67
N MET A 147 -19.08 -17.78 -52.57
CA MET A 147 -20.00 -17.40 -53.66
C MET A 147 -20.07 -18.44 -54.79
N GLY A 148 -19.35 -19.56 -54.67
CA GLY A 148 -19.42 -20.67 -55.62
C GLY A 148 -18.42 -20.60 -56.77
N PHE A 149 -17.49 -19.65 -56.77
CA PHE A 149 -16.40 -19.57 -57.75
C PHE A 149 -15.23 -20.46 -57.30
N VAL A 150 -14.93 -21.49 -58.09
CA VAL A 150 -13.88 -22.47 -57.79
C VAL A 150 -12.92 -22.54 -58.97
N PRO A 151 -11.66 -22.10 -58.79
CA PRO A 151 -10.63 -22.26 -59.82
C PRO A 151 -10.37 -23.74 -60.11
N CYS A 152 -10.36 -24.11 -61.38
CA CYS A 152 -10.02 -25.45 -61.84
C CYS A 152 -8.61 -25.44 -62.42
N TYR A 153 -7.69 -26.07 -61.69
CA TYR A 153 -6.32 -26.29 -62.13
C TYR A 153 -6.29 -27.59 -62.94
N LEU A 154 -6.30 -27.47 -64.27
CA LEU A 154 -6.07 -28.60 -65.17
C LEU A 154 -4.64 -29.10 -64.95
N LYS A 155 -4.50 -30.36 -64.53
CA LYS A 155 -3.21 -31.06 -64.59
C LYS A 155 -2.97 -31.42 -66.06
N ALA A 156 -2.12 -30.66 -66.74
CA ALA A 156 -1.52 -31.15 -67.97
C ALA A 156 -0.58 -32.31 -67.59
N ASP A 157 -0.67 -33.43 -68.32
CA ASP A 157 0.15 -34.61 -68.12
C ASP A 157 1.64 -34.26 -67.94
N GLY A 158 2.14 -34.50 -66.73
CA GLY A 158 3.56 -34.69 -66.43
C GLY A 158 4.52 -33.49 -66.56
N THR A 159 4.06 -32.29 -66.88
CA THR A 159 4.97 -31.14 -67.04
C THR A 159 4.39 -29.88 -66.40
N GLU A 160 5.06 -29.41 -65.34
CA GLU A 160 4.92 -28.14 -64.60
C GLU A 160 3.50 -27.56 -64.41
N VAL A 161 3.09 -27.48 -63.14
CA VAL A 161 1.90 -26.74 -62.71
C VAL A 161 2.08 -25.27 -63.11
N LYS A 162 1.41 -24.83 -64.18
CA LYS A 162 1.25 -23.40 -64.44
C LYS A 162 0.52 -22.79 -63.23
N ASP A 163 1.11 -21.75 -62.65
CA ASP A 163 0.55 -20.96 -61.52
C ASP A 163 -0.79 -20.28 -61.86
N THR A 164 -1.26 -20.41 -63.10
CA THR A 164 -2.49 -19.80 -63.62
C THR A 164 -3.57 -20.86 -63.85
N PHE A 165 -4.76 -20.66 -63.27
CA PHE A 165 -5.93 -21.48 -63.59
C PHE A 165 -6.43 -21.17 -65.00
N GLN A 166 -6.81 -22.20 -65.76
CA GLN A 166 -7.29 -22.06 -67.14
C GLN A 166 -8.82 -22.15 -67.22
N SER A 167 -9.46 -22.67 -66.18
CA SER A 167 -10.90 -22.86 -66.12
C SER A 167 -11.44 -22.43 -64.75
N LEU A 168 -12.64 -21.86 -64.73
CA LEU A 168 -13.34 -21.44 -63.53
C LEU A 168 -14.71 -22.11 -63.48
N MET A 169 -14.95 -22.87 -62.41
CA MET A 169 -16.24 -23.48 -62.15
C MET A 169 -17.08 -22.54 -61.28
N VAL A 170 -18.29 -22.23 -61.74
CA VAL A 170 -19.27 -21.45 -60.97
C VAL A 170 -20.40 -22.36 -60.54
N ARG A 171 -20.67 -22.40 -59.22
CA ARG A 171 -21.75 -23.16 -58.61
C ARG A 171 -22.84 -22.19 -58.13
N SER A 172 -24.02 -22.24 -58.74
CA SER A 172 -25.19 -21.54 -58.19
C SER A 172 -25.93 -22.47 -57.23
N GLU A 173 -26.03 -22.05 -55.98
CA GLU A 173 -26.78 -22.75 -54.93
C GLU A 173 -28.29 -22.68 -55.21
N ALA A 174 -28.79 -21.55 -55.71
CA ALA A 174 -30.20 -21.35 -56.01
C ALA A 174 -30.70 -22.21 -57.19
N LYS A 175 -29.84 -22.42 -58.21
CA LYS A 175 -30.18 -23.21 -59.40
C LYS A 175 -29.68 -24.65 -59.33
N ASN A 176 -28.94 -25.02 -58.28
CA ASN A 176 -28.26 -26.30 -58.11
C ASN A 176 -27.52 -26.77 -59.38
N ARG A 177 -26.83 -25.83 -60.06
CA ARG A 177 -26.14 -26.06 -61.33
C ARG A 177 -24.70 -25.61 -61.23
N SER A 178 -23.80 -26.44 -61.75
CA SER A 178 -22.38 -26.08 -61.90
C SER A 178 -22.09 -25.85 -63.39
N THR A 179 -21.55 -24.68 -63.72
CA THR A 179 -21.15 -24.31 -65.08
C THR A 179 -19.67 -24.01 -65.11
N GLU A 180 -18.96 -24.61 -66.07
CA GLU A 180 -17.53 -24.42 -66.27
C GLU A 180 -17.29 -23.37 -67.36
N PHE A 181 -16.43 -22.41 -67.07
CA PHE A 181 -16.03 -21.35 -67.99
C PHE A 181 -14.53 -21.41 -68.24
N ASP A 182 -14.14 -21.31 -69.51
CA ASP A 182 -12.74 -21.26 -69.93
C ASP A 182 -12.25 -19.80 -69.80
N VAL A 183 -11.19 -19.58 -69.01
CA VAL A 183 -10.64 -18.25 -68.68
C VAL A 183 -9.30 -18.02 -69.37
N ASP A 184 -8.88 -18.93 -70.25
CA ASP A 184 -7.66 -18.79 -71.03
C ASP A 184 -7.77 -17.64 -72.05
N ASP A 185 -6.86 -16.67 -71.97
CA ASP A 185 -6.85 -15.45 -72.79
C ASP A 185 -6.80 -15.75 -74.30
N GLU A 186 -6.07 -16.79 -74.71
CA GLU A 186 -5.98 -17.19 -76.12
C GLU A 186 -7.31 -17.73 -76.64
N LYS A 187 -8.03 -18.48 -75.81
CA LYS A 187 -9.34 -19.05 -76.15
C LYS A 187 -10.45 -18.01 -76.08
N MET A 188 -10.35 -17.02 -75.20
CA MET A 188 -11.27 -15.88 -75.18
C MET A 188 -11.15 -15.03 -76.44
N ARG A 189 -9.93 -14.74 -76.89
CA ARG A 189 -9.67 -13.98 -78.13
C ARG A 189 -10.19 -14.69 -79.37
N THR A 190 -10.00 -16.01 -79.47
CA THR A 190 -10.50 -16.80 -80.62
C THR A 190 -12.03 -16.88 -80.64
N ARG A 191 -12.69 -16.85 -79.48
CA ARG A 191 -14.17 -16.79 -79.37
C ARG A 191 -14.75 -15.38 -79.46
N GLY A 192 -13.91 -14.34 -79.51
CA GLY A 192 -14.34 -12.94 -79.52
C GLY A 192 -15.04 -12.50 -78.23
N ILE A 193 -14.83 -13.22 -77.11
CA ILE A 193 -15.44 -12.91 -75.83
C ILE A 193 -14.55 -11.90 -75.12
N THR A 194 -15.11 -10.74 -74.77
CA THR A 194 -14.39 -9.74 -73.96
C THR A 194 -14.47 -10.11 -72.48
N PRO A 195 -13.48 -9.72 -71.66
CA PRO A 195 -13.50 -9.97 -70.21
C PRO A 195 -14.77 -9.47 -69.52
N TYR A 196 -15.35 -8.37 -70.02
CA TYR A 196 -16.61 -7.83 -69.53
C TYR A 196 -17.81 -8.78 -69.78
N ILE A 197 -17.89 -9.36 -70.98
CA ILE A 197 -18.96 -10.32 -71.32
C ILE A 197 -18.81 -11.58 -70.46
N LEU A 198 -17.58 -12.07 -70.27
CA LEU A 198 -17.31 -13.21 -69.40
C LEU A 198 -17.73 -12.92 -67.95
N ALA A 199 -17.33 -11.76 -67.39
CA ALA A 199 -17.71 -11.37 -66.03
C ALA A 199 -19.23 -11.34 -65.83
N ASN A 200 -19.98 -10.81 -66.80
CA ASN A 200 -21.44 -10.80 -66.73
C ASN A 200 -22.03 -12.22 -66.79
N GLN A 201 -21.48 -13.10 -67.64
CA GLN A 201 -21.90 -14.51 -67.70
C GLN A 201 -21.60 -15.27 -66.42
N LEU A 202 -20.43 -15.03 -65.81
CA LEU A 202 -20.03 -15.60 -64.53
C LEU A 202 -20.98 -15.18 -63.42
N TRP A 203 -21.34 -13.89 -63.36
CA TRP A 203 -22.27 -13.36 -62.35
C TRP A 203 -23.70 -13.91 -62.49
N LEU A 204 -24.21 -13.96 -63.73
CA LEU A 204 -25.52 -14.57 -64.03
C LEU A 204 -25.57 -16.08 -63.73
N ALA A 205 -24.41 -16.73 -63.77
CA ALA A 205 -24.26 -18.14 -63.45
C ALA A 205 -24.10 -18.41 -61.95
N SER A 206 -23.69 -17.42 -61.14
CA SER A 206 -23.59 -17.52 -59.68
C SER A 206 -24.90 -17.21 -58.96
N GLU A 207 -25.73 -16.31 -59.49
CA GLU A 207 -27.13 -16.12 -59.03
C GLU A 207 -27.96 -17.40 -59.20
#